data_AF-A0A4Q3UAV9-F1
#
_entry.id   AF-A0A4Q3UAV9-F1
#
_cell.length_a   1.000
_cell.length_b   1.000
_cell.length_c   1.000
_cell.angle_alpha   90.00
_cell.angle_beta   90.00
_cell.angle_gamma   90.00
#
_symmetry.space_group_name_H-M   'P 1'
#
loop_
_entity.id
_entity.type
_entity.pdbx_description
1 polymer ?
#
loop_
_entity_poly.entity_id
_entity_poly.type
_entity_poly.pdbx_seq_one_letter_code
_entity_poly.pdbx_strand_id
1 'polypeptide(L)'
;MELLDALLDSWDRQTRIVDAVASLVNEENRHALPSPDGKPLDRQLAHIHGTRVGWLSQASPKHAEGLNQIDWNGDLDEIRAALARSGEAVGAATRELLISGAEKAGP
;
A
#
# COMPACT_ATOMS: atom_id res chain seq x y z
N MET A 1 -21.80 10.85 6.68
CA MET A 1 -20.48 10.23 6.57
C MET A 1 -19.52 11.38 6.35
N GLU A 2 -18.63 11.63 7.31
CA GLU A 2 -17.62 12.67 7.19
C GLU A 2 -16.61 12.30 6.09
N LEU A 3 -15.97 13.30 5.47
CA LEU A 3 -15.00 13.06 4.38
C LEU A 3 -13.87 12.12 4.81
N LEU A 4 -13.39 12.26 6.04
CA LEU A 4 -12.36 11.39 6.62
C LEU A 4 -12.80 9.92 6.62
N ASP A 5 -14.03 9.64 7.08
CA ASP A 5 -14.56 8.28 7.14
C ASP A 5 -14.70 7.69 5.73
N ALA A 6 -15.14 8.49 4.76
CA ALA A 6 -15.26 8.06 3.38
C ALA A 6 -13.91 7.69 2.75
N LEU A 7 -12.87 8.49 3.00
CA LEU A 7 -11.52 8.24 2.50
C LEU A 7 -10.91 6.99 3.14
N LEU A 8 -11.04 6.84 4.46
CA LEU A 8 -10.52 5.67 5.17
C LEU A 8 -11.26 4.38 4.79
N ASP A 9 -12.59 4.41 4.68
CA ASP A 9 -13.37 3.24 4.21
C ASP A 9 -13.03 2.87 2.75
N SER A 10 -12.78 3.87 1.90
CA SER A 10 -12.27 3.63 0.54
C SER A 10 -10.89 2.95 0.57
N TRP A 11 -9.96 3.47 1.39
CA TRP A 11 -8.62 2.91 1.54
C TRP A 11 -8.64 1.46 2.06
N ASP A 12 -9.44 1.19 3.09
CA ASP A 12 -9.57 -0.14 3.69
C ASP A 12 -10.18 -1.15 2.70
N ARG A 13 -11.13 -0.72 1.86
CA ARG A 13 -11.65 -1.57 0.78
C ARG A 13 -10.57 -1.89 -0.25
N GLN A 14 -9.80 -0.89 -0.69
CA GLN A 14 -8.72 -1.11 -1.66
C GLN A 14 -7.64 -2.04 -1.12
N THR A 15 -7.25 -1.87 0.15
CA THR A 15 -6.26 -2.74 0.81
C THR A 15 -6.77 -4.19 0.85
N ARG A 16 -8.02 -4.41 1.27
CA ARG A 16 -8.66 -5.75 1.25
C ARG A 16 -8.71 -6.38 -0.14
N ILE A 17 -8.98 -5.61 -1.18
CA ILE A 17 -9.00 -6.10 -2.57
C ILE A 17 -7.59 -6.53 -2.99
N VAL A 18 -6.58 -5.69 -2.73
CA VAL A 18 -5.19 -6.01 -3.05
C VAL A 18 -4.72 -7.26 -2.29
N ASP A 19 -5.03 -7.37 -1.00
CA ASP A 19 -4.66 -8.53 -0.19
C ASP A 19 -5.34 -9.81 -0.70
N ALA A 20 -6.63 -9.74 -1.05
CA ALA A 20 -7.35 -10.86 -1.65
C ALA A 20 -6.70 -11.30 -2.98
N VAL A 21 -6.33 -10.36 -3.85
CA VAL A 21 -5.62 -10.68 -5.10
C VAL A 21 -4.24 -11.28 -4.81
N ALA A 22 -3.46 -10.69 -3.89
CA ALA A 22 -2.13 -11.17 -3.51
C ALA A 22 -2.15 -12.57 -2.91
N SER A 23 -3.25 -12.97 -2.25
CA SER A 23 -3.43 -14.32 -1.71
C SER A 23 -3.60 -15.39 -2.79
N LEU A 24 -4.02 -15.01 -4.01
CA LEU A 24 -4.19 -15.91 -5.14
C LEU A 24 -2.91 -16.04 -5.99
N VAL A 25 -1.94 -15.16 -5.78
CA VAL A 25 -0.63 -15.22 -6.46
C VAL A 25 0.23 -16.28 -5.77
N ASN A 26 0.77 -17.23 -6.50
CA ASN A 26 1.62 -18.32 -6.00
C ASN A 26 2.84 -18.52 -6.90
N GLU A 27 3.74 -19.44 -6.56
CA GLU A 27 4.95 -19.69 -7.34
C GLU A 27 4.69 -20.10 -8.79
N GLU A 28 3.56 -20.76 -9.07
CA GLU A 28 3.19 -21.18 -10.42
C GLU A 28 2.76 -20.01 -11.31
N ASN A 29 2.17 -18.97 -10.72
CA ASN A 29 1.56 -17.87 -11.47
C ASN A 29 2.23 -16.49 -11.25
N ARG A 30 3.15 -16.35 -10.29
CA ARG A 30 3.75 -15.05 -9.92
C ARG A 30 4.42 -14.30 -11.07
N HIS A 31 4.92 -15.04 -12.06
CA HIS A 31 5.58 -14.49 -13.24
C HIS A 31 4.65 -14.27 -14.43
N ALA A 32 3.35 -14.55 -14.27
CA ALA A 32 2.36 -14.28 -15.32
C ALA A 32 2.31 -12.79 -15.64
N LEU A 33 2.16 -12.49 -16.93
CA LEU A 33 2.03 -11.13 -17.46
C LEU A 33 0.56 -10.84 -17.76
N PRO A 34 -0.09 -9.90 -17.04
CA PRO A 34 -1.48 -9.53 -17.32
C PRO A 34 -1.68 -8.86 -18.68
N SER A 35 -0.62 -8.25 -19.22
CA SER A 35 -0.56 -7.69 -20.57
C SER A 35 0.85 -7.89 -21.17
N PRO A 36 1.02 -7.92 -22.50
CA PRO A 36 2.33 -8.13 -23.14
C PRO A 36 3.41 -7.10 -22.77
N ASP A 37 3.00 -5.88 -22.44
CA ASP A 37 3.85 -4.76 -22.03
C ASP A 37 3.89 -4.54 -20.50
N GLY A 38 3.18 -5.39 -19.76
CA GLY A 38 3.00 -5.27 -18.32
C GLY A 38 4.18 -5.78 -17.50
N LYS A 39 4.05 -5.62 -16.17
CA LYS A 39 4.94 -6.26 -15.20
C LYS A 39 4.37 -7.61 -14.76
N PRO A 40 5.22 -8.59 -14.43
CA PRO A 40 4.83 -9.80 -13.68
C PRO A 40 4.01 -9.49 -12.44
N LEU A 41 3.11 -10.40 -12.04
CA LEU A 41 2.21 -10.19 -10.89
C LEU A 41 2.96 -9.87 -9.59
N ASP A 42 4.00 -10.62 -9.25
CA ASP A 42 4.83 -10.34 -8.07
C ASP A 42 5.45 -8.94 -8.10
N ARG A 43 5.97 -8.53 -9.26
CA ARG A 43 6.53 -7.19 -9.46
C ARG A 43 5.49 -6.09 -9.37
N GLN A 44 4.25 -6.35 -9.78
CA GLN A 44 3.16 -5.39 -9.57
C GLN A 44 2.86 -5.21 -8.09
N LEU A 45 2.78 -6.30 -7.34
CA LEU A 45 2.56 -6.28 -5.89
C LEU A 45 3.69 -5.54 -5.16
N ALA A 46 4.94 -5.88 -5.47
CA ALA A 46 6.11 -5.17 -4.93
C ALA A 46 6.09 -3.68 -5.30
N HIS A 47 5.69 -3.34 -6.53
CA HIS A 47 5.58 -1.95 -6.97
C HIS A 47 4.48 -1.16 -6.24
N ILE A 48 3.35 -1.78 -5.90
CA ILE A 48 2.30 -1.15 -5.08
C ILE A 48 2.86 -0.79 -3.71
N HIS A 49 3.54 -1.73 -3.05
CA HIS A 49 4.23 -1.45 -1.78
C HIS A 49 5.25 -0.32 -1.94
N GLY A 50 6.11 -0.40 -2.95
CA GLY A 50 7.16 0.60 -3.18
C GLY A 50 6.61 2.00 -3.45
N THR A 51 5.47 2.09 -4.14
CA THR A 51 4.75 3.35 -4.37
C THR A 51 4.24 3.93 -3.05
N ARG A 52 3.60 3.11 -2.19
CA ARG A 52 3.14 3.55 -0.86
C ARG A 52 4.28 4.10 -0.01
N VAL A 53 5.44 3.41 0.00
CA VAL A 53 6.64 3.88 0.69
C VAL A 53 7.13 5.23 0.14
N GLY A 54 7.15 5.39 -1.19
CA GLY A 54 7.55 6.64 -1.83
C GLY A 54 6.64 7.83 -1.51
N TRP A 55 5.34 7.61 -1.34
CA TRP A 55 4.41 8.64 -0.88
C TRP A 55 4.59 8.95 0.60
N LEU A 56 4.70 7.91 1.44
CA LEU A 56 4.88 8.06 2.88
C LEU A 56 6.19 8.79 3.21
N SER A 57 7.28 8.51 2.50
CA SER A 57 8.56 9.19 2.75
C SER A 57 8.50 10.71 2.53
N GLN A 58 7.56 11.18 1.72
CA GLN A 58 7.33 12.60 1.45
C GLN A 58 6.28 13.20 2.39
N ALA A 59 5.15 12.51 2.57
CA ALA A 59 3.99 13.04 3.29
C ALA A 59 4.06 12.79 4.80
N SER A 60 4.67 11.69 5.24
CA SER A 60 4.80 11.31 6.64
C SER A 60 6.01 10.40 6.89
N PRO A 61 7.23 10.95 6.96
CA PRO A 61 8.45 10.16 7.14
C PRO A 61 8.40 9.21 8.35
N LYS A 62 7.72 9.63 9.43
CA LYS A 62 7.45 8.81 10.61
C LYS A 62 6.74 7.49 10.29
N HIS A 63 5.75 7.51 9.40
CA HIS A 63 5.00 6.31 9.01
C HIS A 63 5.71 5.50 7.93
N ALA A 64 6.71 6.09 7.26
CA ALA A 64 7.61 5.36 6.36
C ALA A 64 8.70 4.59 7.11
N GLU A 65 8.92 4.88 8.40
CA GLU A 65 9.99 4.28 9.18
C GLU A 65 9.87 2.75 9.24
N GLY A 66 10.95 2.05 8.90
CA GLY A 66 10.99 0.59 8.87
C GLY A 66 10.25 -0.06 7.70
N LEU A 67 9.75 0.72 6.73
CA LEU A 67 9.27 0.22 5.44
C LEU A 67 10.39 0.36 4.40
N ASN A 68 10.96 -0.78 4.01
CA ASN A 68 12.01 -0.84 2.99
C ASN A 68 11.43 -1.27 1.66
N GLN A 69 12.01 -0.76 0.57
CA GLN A 69 11.72 -1.30 -0.76
C GLN A 69 12.11 -2.78 -0.80
N ILE A 70 11.27 -3.59 -1.45
CA ILE A 70 11.51 -5.02 -1.64
C ILE A 70 12.19 -5.22 -2.98
N ASP A 71 13.03 -6.26 -3.07
CA ASP A 71 13.55 -6.70 -4.37
C ASP A 71 12.40 -7.09 -5.30
N TRP A 72 12.55 -6.76 -6.59
CA TRP A 72 11.64 -7.11 -7.66
C TRP A 72 11.59 -8.62 -7.93
N ASN A 73 12.53 -9.39 -7.38
CA ASN A 73 12.51 -10.85 -7.36
C ASN A 73 12.38 -11.40 -5.93
N GLY A 74 11.84 -10.61 -5.00
CA GLY A 74 11.70 -10.97 -3.59
C GLY A 74 10.75 -12.16 -3.36
N ASP A 75 10.80 -12.71 -2.16
CA ASP A 75 9.92 -13.80 -1.73
C ASP A 75 8.44 -13.36 -1.68
N LEU A 76 7.50 -14.24 -2.06
CA LEU A 76 6.07 -13.88 -2.10
C LEU A 76 5.51 -13.54 -0.71
N ASP A 77 5.95 -14.22 0.34
CA ASP A 77 5.49 -13.95 1.70
C ASP A 77 6.07 -12.63 2.21
N GLU A 78 7.31 -12.29 1.84
CA GLU A 78 7.88 -10.97 2.08
C GLU A 78 7.05 -9.86 1.39
N ILE A 79 6.72 -10.05 0.10
CA ILE A 79 5.91 -9.09 -0.67
C ILE A 79 4.54 -8.88 -0.02
N ARG A 80 3.86 -9.95 0.39
CA ARG A 80 2.55 -9.88 1.07
C ARG A 80 2.65 -9.19 2.42
N ALA A 81 3.63 -9.56 3.24
CA ALA A 81 3.83 -8.95 4.56
C ALA A 81 4.10 -7.44 4.43
N ALA A 82 4.89 -7.04 3.46
CA ALA A 82 5.18 -5.64 3.20
C ALA A 82 3.99 -4.88 2.62
N LEU A 83 3.14 -5.51 1.79
CA LEU A 83 1.89 -4.93 1.31
C LEU A 83 0.92 -4.63 2.46
N ALA A 84 0.74 -5.59 3.39
CA ALA A 84 -0.10 -5.41 4.56
C ALA A 84 0.42 -4.25 5.43
N ARG A 85 1.71 -4.27 5.78
CA ARG A 85 2.34 -3.22 6.60
C ARG A 85 2.25 -1.84 5.97
N SER A 86 2.50 -1.70 4.66
CA SER A 86 2.38 -0.41 3.98
C SER A 86 0.93 0.03 3.82
N GLY A 87 -0.01 -0.91 3.71
CA GLY A 87 -1.46 -0.65 3.75
C GLY A 87 -1.88 0.03 5.05
N GLU A 88 -1.49 -0.57 6.18
CA GLU A 88 -1.75 -0.04 7.53
C GLU A 88 -1.10 1.33 7.73
N ALA A 89 0.17 1.48 7.34
CA ALA A 89 0.92 2.72 7.53
C ALA A 89 0.31 3.92 6.77
N VAL A 90 -0.17 3.71 5.54
CA VAL A 90 -0.90 4.76 4.80
C VAL A 90 -2.20 5.12 5.48
N GLY A 91 -2.99 4.14 5.94
CA GLY A 91 -4.25 4.41 6.66
C GLY A 91 -4.02 5.24 7.93
N ALA A 92 -2.99 4.89 8.70
CA ALA A 92 -2.58 5.65 9.88
C ALA A 92 -2.13 7.08 9.54
N ALA A 93 -1.27 7.23 8.53
CA ALA A 93 -0.79 8.53 8.07
C ALA A 93 -1.94 9.42 7.57
N THR A 94 -2.85 8.88 6.77
CA THR A 94 -4.02 9.62 6.26
C THR A 94 -4.90 10.11 7.40
N ARG A 95 -5.18 9.26 8.39
CA ARG A 95 -5.97 9.65 9.58
C ARG A 95 -5.31 10.81 10.31
N GLU A 96 -4.03 10.68 10.63
CA GLU A 96 -3.29 11.71 11.38
C GLU A 96 -3.20 13.04 10.62
N LEU A 97 -2.84 13.00 9.33
CA LEU A 97 -2.65 14.21 8.52
C LEU A 97 -3.96 14.98 8.33
N LEU A 98 -5.09 14.29 8.17
CA LEU A 98 -6.39 14.93 8.03
C LEU A 98 -6.91 15.52 9.34
N ILE A 99 -6.69 14.85 10.48
CA ILE A 99 -7.02 15.42 11.80
C ILE A 99 -6.16 16.66 12.06
N SER A 100 -4.84 16.54 11.91
CA SER A 100 -3.92 17.66 12.11
C SER A 100 -4.19 18.84 11.15
N GLY A 101 -4.58 18.53 9.90
CA GLY A 101 -4.96 19.52 8.91
C GLY A 101 -6.25 20.26 9.28
N ALA A 102 -7.27 19.53 9.75
CA ALA A 102 -8.53 20.12 10.20
C ALA A 102 -8.33 21.05 11.41
N GLU A 103 -7.49 20.65 12.37
CA GLU A 103 -7.13 21.50 13.52
C GLU A 103 -6.45 22.81 13.10
N LYS A 104 -5.60 22.77 12.07
CA LYS A 104 -4.89 23.96 11.55
C LYS A 104 -5.79 24.86 10.70
N ALA A 105 -6.83 24.32 10.07
CA ALA A 105 -7.75 25.10 9.24
C ALA A 105 -8.66 26.03 10.07
N GLY A 106 -8.85 25.74 11.35
CA GLY A 106 -9.80 26.44 12.21
C GLY A 106 -11.26 26.10 11.88
N PRO A 107 -12.22 26.51 12.73
CA PRO A 107 -13.66 26.35 12.47
C PRO A 107 -14.14 27.19 11.28
#